data_AF-A0A6M8SS07-F1
#
_entry.id   AF-A0A6M8SS07-F1
#
_cell.length_a   1.000
_cell.length_b   1.000
_cell.length_c   1.000
_cell.angle_alpha   90.00
_cell.angle_beta   90.00
_cell.angle_gamma   90.00
#
_symmetry.space_group_name_H-M   'P 1'
#
loop_
_entity.id
_entity.type
_entity.pdbx_description
1 polymer ?
#
loop_
_entity_poly.entity_id
_entity_poly.type
_entity_poly.pdbx_seq_one_letter_code
_entity_poly.pdbx_strand_id
1 'polypeptide(L)'
;MRSATDTLRDIAGGELVEDLGEVIRELNTAISLVDNGKGGSITVKINIKPAGRQSGAMRVGYDIKLSKPSQPRRESIMFGTPEGDLLATDPTQRQLDLRDINATSPTTVRDLGTTTQTTVKQVA
;
A
#
# COMPACT_ATOMS: atom_id res chain seq x y z
N MET A 1 -17.76 -38.57 21.02
CA MET A 1 -16.62 -37.77 20.54
C MET A 1 -16.76 -36.38 21.14
N ARG A 2 -15.71 -35.83 21.75
CA ARG A 2 -15.73 -34.42 22.19
C ARG A 2 -15.72 -33.52 20.97
N SER A 3 -16.45 -32.40 21.01
CA SER A 3 -16.46 -31.45 19.90
C SER A 3 -15.13 -30.71 19.84
N ALA A 4 -14.70 -30.32 18.64
CA ALA A 4 -13.54 -29.45 18.47
C ALA A 4 -13.68 -28.15 19.29
N THR A 5 -14.90 -27.62 19.39
CA THR A 5 -15.21 -26.43 20.19
C THR A 5 -14.91 -26.62 21.68
N ASP A 6 -15.19 -27.80 22.23
CA ASP A 6 -14.89 -28.11 23.63
C ASP A 6 -13.38 -28.18 23.85
N THR A 7 -12.64 -28.77 22.90
CA THR A 7 -11.18 -28.82 22.99
C THR A 7 -10.54 -27.44 22.90
N LEU A 8 -11.08 -26.54 22.08
CA LEU A 8 -10.60 -25.15 22.00
C LEU A 8 -10.84 -24.38 23.30
N ARG A 9 -11.97 -24.65 23.99
CA ARG A 9 -12.26 -24.07 25.30
C ARG A 9 -11.34 -24.57 26.41
N ASP A 10 -10.83 -25.79 26.28
CA ASP A 10 -9.91 -26.38 27.28
C ASP A 10 -8.45 -25.97 27.05
N ILE A 11 -8.08 -25.49 25.85
CA ILE A 11 -6.71 -25.03 25.56
C ILE A 11 -6.38 -23.86 26.50
N ALA A 12 -5.24 -23.98 27.20
CA ALA A 12 -4.78 -23.00 28.18
C ALA A 12 -5.82 -22.63 29.25
N GLY A 13 -6.76 -23.54 29.55
CA GLY A 13 -7.80 -23.30 30.56
C GLY A 13 -8.87 -22.29 30.14
N GLY A 14 -9.01 -22.00 28.84
CA GLY A 14 -10.01 -21.06 28.31
C GLY A 14 -9.44 -19.72 27.85
N GLU A 15 -8.17 -19.44 28.15
CA GLU A 15 -7.48 -18.20 27.79
C GLU A 15 -7.54 -17.92 26.28
N LEU A 16 -7.39 -18.95 25.43
CA LEU A 16 -7.52 -18.83 23.97
C LEU A 16 -8.84 -18.13 23.57
N VAL A 17 -9.94 -18.48 24.21
CA VAL A 17 -11.28 -17.98 23.87
C VAL A 17 -11.45 -16.53 24.34
N GLU A 18 -10.86 -16.19 25.48
CA GLU A 18 -10.85 -14.82 26.01
C GLU A 18 -10.02 -13.89 25.11
N ASP A 19 -8.79 -14.29 24.78
CA ASP A 19 -7.88 -13.59 23.88
C ASP A 19 -8.50 -13.40 22.50
N LEU A 20 -9.08 -14.46 21.93
CA LEU A 20 -9.78 -14.39 20.64
C LEU A 20 -10.94 -13.39 20.71
N GLY A 21 -11.69 -13.39 21.81
CA GLY A 21 -12.79 -12.45 22.03
C GLY A 21 -12.31 -10.99 22.06
N GLU A 22 -11.18 -10.71 22.70
CA GLU A 22 -10.57 -9.39 22.71
C GLU A 22 -10.09 -8.97 21.32
N VAL A 23 -9.37 -9.83 20.62
CA VAL A 23 -8.87 -9.58 19.26
C VAL A 23 -10.02 -9.36 18.26
N ILE A 24 -11.13 -10.08 18.39
CA ILE A 24 -12.34 -9.86 17.58
C ILE A 24 -12.95 -8.48 17.85
N ARG A 25 -13.08 -8.09 19.13
CA ARG A 25 -13.60 -6.76 19.49
C ARG A 25 -12.69 -5.65 18.96
N GLU A 26 -11.38 -5.81 19.10
CA GLU A 26 -10.40 -4.87 18.60
C GLU A 26 -10.47 -4.75 17.07
N LEU A 27 -10.56 -5.86 16.34
CA LEU A 27 -10.69 -5.84 14.89
C LEU A 27 -11.98 -5.15 14.44
N ASN A 28 -13.11 -5.46 15.08
CA ASN A 28 -14.40 -4.86 14.73
C ASN A 28 -14.41 -3.35 14.97
N THR A 29 -13.79 -2.91 16.06
CA THR A 29 -13.60 -1.48 16.36
C THR A 29 -12.71 -0.82 15.31
N ALA A 30 -11.59 -1.46 14.96
CA ALA A 30 -10.67 -0.95 13.94
C ALA A 30 -11.33 -0.85 12.55
N ILE A 31 -12.14 -1.83 12.14
CA ILE A 31 -12.89 -1.79 10.88
C ILE A 31 -13.91 -0.64 10.90
N SER A 32 -14.61 -0.44 12.02
CA SER A 32 -15.63 0.60 12.15
C SER A 32 -15.05 2.02 12.08
N LEU A 33 -13.79 2.21 12.45
CA LEU A 33 -13.09 3.49 12.37
C LEU A 33 -12.49 3.78 10.97
N VAL A 34 -12.48 2.79 10.07
CA VAL A 34 -11.90 2.93 8.73
C VAL A 34 -13.01 3.08 7.70
N ASP A 35 -13.20 4.30 7.21
CA ASP A 35 -14.23 4.65 6.19
C ASP A 35 -14.05 3.93 4.83
N ASN A 36 -12.93 3.24 4.62
CA ASN A 36 -12.56 2.64 3.33
C ASN A 36 -13.15 1.25 3.07
N GLY A 37 -14.02 0.71 3.95
CA GLY A 37 -14.63 -0.61 3.78
C GLY A 37 -13.62 -1.77 3.70
N LYS A 38 -12.38 -1.55 4.13
CA LYS A 38 -11.32 -2.56 4.12
C LYS A 38 -11.52 -3.50 5.30
N GLY A 39 -11.69 -4.79 5.01
CA GLY A 39 -11.71 -5.83 6.03
C GLY A 39 -10.33 -6.02 6.67
N GLY A 40 -10.31 -6.65 7.84
CA GLY A 40 -9.10 -7.23 8.41
C GLY A 40 -9.24 -8.74 8.60
N SER A 41 -8.18 -9.38 9.05
CA SER A 41 -8.14 -10.83 9.24
C SER A 41 -7.52 -11.22 10.57
N ILE A 42 -8.02 -12.31 11.14
CA ILE A 42 -7.49 -12.93 12.36
C ILE A 42 -7.01 -14.33 11.98
N THR A 43 -5.77 -14.64 12.32
CA THR A 43 -5.19 -15.98 12.12
C THR A 43 -4.86 -16.60 13.46
N VAL A 44 -5.46 -17.74 13.75
CA VAL A 44 -5.17 -18.54 14.95
C VAL A 44 -4.31 -19.72 14.54
N LYS A 45 -3.12 -19.85 15.13
CA LYS A 45 -2.21 -20.96 14.90
C LYS A 45 -2.13 -21.81 16.15
N ILE A 46 -2.54 -23.08 16.05
CA ILE A 46 -2.44 -24.05 17.14
C ILE A 46 -1.28 -25.00 16.84
N ASN A 47 -0.32 -25.08 17.76
CA ASN A 47 0.82 -25.97 17.68
C ASN A 47 0.69 -27.07 18.75
N ILE A 48 0.64 -28.32 18.30
CA ILE A 48 0.58 -29.49 19.19
C ILE A 48 1.93 -30.20 19.10
N LYS A 49 2.60 -30.40 20.24
CA LYS A 49 3.89 -31.08 20.35
C LYS A 49 3.86 -32.12 21.47
N PRO A 50 4.47 -33.30 21.32
CA PRO A 50 4.53 -34.27 22.41
C PRO A 50 5.30 -33.72 23.61
N ALA A 51 4.79 -33.93 24.83
CA ALA A 51 5.37 -33.38 26.05
C ALA A 51 6.59 -34.16 26.56
N GLY A 52 6.86 -35.34 26.01
CA GLY A 52 8.03 -36.17 26.31
C GLY A 52 8.00 -37.46 25.49
N ARG A 53 9.05 -38.29 25.61
CA ARG A 53 9.17 -39.56 24.88
C ARG A 53 8.34 -40.72 25.47
N GLN A 54 7.88 -40.61 26.71
CA GLN A 54 7.21 -41.70 27.44
C GLN A 54 5.83 -41.34 28.02
N SER A 55 5.43 -40.07 27.96
CA SER A 55 4.12 -39.64 28.46
C SER A 55 3.27 -39.29 27.25
N GLY A 56 2.08 -39.90 27.13
CA GLY A 56 1.06 -39.56 26.14
C GLY A 56 0.49 -38.13 26.29
N ALA A 57 1.11 -37.29 27.12
CA ALA A 57 0.82 -35.88 27.24
C ALA A 57 1.28 -35.12 25.98
N MET A 58 0.40 -34.24 25.48
CA MET A 58 0.68 -33.31 24.40
C MET A 58 0.73 -31.89 24.98
N ARG A 59 1.75 -31.12 24.63
CA ARG A 59 1.77 -29.66 24.81
C ARG A 59 1.00 -29.03 23.67
N VAL A 60 0.01 -28.22 24.00
CA VAL A 60 -0.74 -27.41 23.05
C VAL A 60 -0.40 -25.96 23.32
N GLY A 61 0.19 -25.29 22.33
CA GLY A 61 0.42 -23.85 22.35
C GLY A 61 -0.38 -23.18 21.24
N TYR A 62 -0.73 -21.92 21.43
CA TYR A 62 -1.44 -21.13 20.42
C TYR A 62 -0.72 -19.81 20.17
N ASP A 63 -0.99 -19.22 19.00
CA ASP A 63 -0.51 -17.90 18.58
C ASP A 63 -1.65 -17.23 17.79
N ILE A 64 -1.93 -15.97 18.10
CA ILE A 64 -2.99 -15.19 17.46
C ILE A 64 -2.35 -14.00 16.74
N LYS A 65 -2.55 -13.94 15.42
CA LYS A 65 -2.10 -12.83 14.59
C LYS A 65 -3.27 -12.01 14.11
N LEU A 66 -3.24 -10.72 14.43
CA LEU A 66 -4.23 -9.74 14.00
C LEU A 66 -3.67 -8.89 12.85
N SER A 67 -4.32 -8.97 11.69
CA SER A 67 -4.07 -8.07 10.57
C SER A 67 -5.14 -6.98 10.57
N LYS A 68 -4.81 -5.83 11.14
CA LYS A 68 -5.71 -4.67 11.14
C LYS A 68 -5.78 -4.06 9.74
N PRO A 69 -6.94 -3.53 9.33
CA PRO A 69 -7.06 -2.81 8.07
C PRO A 69 -6.13 -1.59 8.08
N SER A 70 -5.03 -1.67 7.32
CA SER A 70 -4.11 -0.54 7.16
C SER A 70 -4.66 0.42 6.12
N GLN A 71 -4.71 1.70 6.48
CA GLN A 71 -4.77 2.78 5.48
C GLN A 71 -3.53 2.67 4.60
N PRO A 72 -3.64 2.86 3.26
CA PRO A 72 -2.48 2.84 2.40
C PRO A 72 -1.55 3.96 2.85
N ARG A 73 -0.43 3.59 3.48
CA ARG A 73 0.63 4.54 3.82
C ARG A 73 1.16 5.04 2.48
N ARG A 74 1.37 6.35 2.37
CA ARG A 74 1.92 6.93 1.14
C ARG A 74 3.31 6.33 0.92
N GLU A 75 3.44 5.50 -0.11
CA GLU A 75 4.73 5.01 -0.56
C GLU A 75 5.46 6.18 -1.22
N SER A 76 6.68 6.45 -0.79
CA SER A 76 7.54 7.47 -1.40
C SER A 76 8.63 6.76 -2.19
N ILE A 77 8.72 7.05 -3.49
CA ILE A 77 9.80 6.56 -4.34
C ILE A 77 11.09 7.28 -3.91
N MET A 78 12.11 6.52 -3.51
CA MET A 78 13.44 7.04 -3.15
C MET A 78 14.50 6.30 -3.96
N PHE A 79 15.57 7.00 -4.35
CA PHE A 79 16.70 6.49 -5.11
C PHE A 79 17.86 6.17 -4.16
N GLY A 80 18.44 4.98 -4.29
CA GLY A 80 19.61 4.58 -3.49
C GLY A 80 20.91 5.11 -4.07
N THR A 81 21.79 5.66 -3.23
CA THR A 81 23.18 5.97 -3.61
C THR A 81 24.09 4.75 -3.44
N PRO A 82 25.24 4.72 -4.13
CA PRO A 82 26.25 3.66 -3.95
C PRO A 82 26.81 3.55 -2.53
N GLU A 83 26.68 4.61 -1.72
CA GLU A 83 27.11 4.65 -0.31
C GLU A 83 26.04 4.14 0.66
N GLY A 84 24.83 3.81 0.17
CA GLY A 84 23.76 3.21 0.96
C GLY A 84 22.72 4.19 1.52
N ASP A 85 22.78 5.46 1.12
CA ASP A 85 21.80 6.47 1.51
C ASP A 85 20.62 6.53 0.52
N LEU A 86 19.45 6.99 0.98
CA LEU A 86 18.25 7.15 0.16
C LEU A 86 17.98 8.63 -0.10
N LEU A 87 17.95 9.05 -1.36
CA LEU A 87 17.58 10.41 -1.76
C LEU A 87 16.23 10.44 -2.48
N ALA A 88 15.52 11.57 -2.34
CA ALA A 88 14.28 11.82 -3.08
C ALA A 88 14.51 12.17 -4.56
N THR A 89 15.73 12.55 -4.93
CA THR A 89 16.13 12.94 -6.28
C THR A 89 17.23 12.01 -6.77
N ASP A 90 17.11 11.54 -8.01
CA ASP A 90 18.08 10.61 -8.60
C ASP A 90 19.47 11.27 -8.69
N PRO A 91 20.49 10.73 -7.99
CA PRO A 91 21.84 11.31 -7.98
C PRO A 91 22.55 11.23 -9.34
N THR A 92 22.09 10.37 -10.25
CA THR A 92 22.67 10.22 -11.60
C THR A 92 22.07 11.21 -12.59
N GLN A 93 20.96 11.87 -12.25
CA GLN A 93 20.28 12.83 -13.09
C GLN A 93 20.92 14.23 -12.94
N ARG A 94 21.50 14.76 -14.01
CA ARG A 94 21.98 16.15 -14.05
C ARG A 94 20.79 17.11 -13.98
N GLN A 95 20.75 17.94 -12.95
CA GLN A 95 19.77 19.03 -12.84
C GLN A 95 20.13 20.11 -13.87
N LEU A 96 19.23 20.35 -14.83
CA LEU A 96 19.41 21.35 -15.88
C LEU A 96 18.78 22.67 -15.44
N ASP A 97 19.60 23.72 -15.33
CA ASP A 97 19.13 25.09 -15.15
C ASP A 97 18.60 25.61 -16.50
N LEU A 98 17.33 25.36 -16.77
CA LEU A 98 16.65 25.85 -17.97
C LEU A 98 16.57 27.38 -17.89
N ARG A 99 17.15 28.06 -18.87
CA ARG A 99 16.99 29.50 -19.08
C ARG A 99 15.89 29.71 -20.12
N ASP A 100 14.90 30.51 -19.79
CA ASP A 100 13.89 30.95 -20.75
C ASP A 100 14.58 31.76 -21.86
N ILE A 101 14.48 31.28 -23.10
CA ILE A 101 14.99 32.00 -24.28
C ILE A 101 14.04 33.10 -24.76
N ASN A 102 12.93 33.36 -24.05
CA ASN A 102 11.94 34.34 -24.47
C ASN A 102 12.12 35.68 -23.75
N ALA A 103 13.23 36.35 -24.07
CA ALA A 103 13.37 37.79 -23.92
C ALA A 103 13.61 38.44 -25.29
N THR A 104 12.83 38.08 -26.32
CA THR A 104 12.51 38.93 -27.47
C THR A 104 11.28 38.36 -28.18
N SER A 105 10.26 39.20 -28.27
CA SER A 105 8.94 39.03 -28.90
C SER A 105 8.91 38.11 -30.14
N PRO A 106 7.86 37.30 -30.34
CA PRO A 106 7.72 36.50 -31.55
C PRO A 106 7.48 37.41 -32.76
N THR A 107 8.53 37.65 -33.55
CA THR A 107 8.41 38.25 -34.89
C THR A 107 7.79 37.21 -35.82
N THR A 108 6.53 37.43 -36.20
CA THR A 108 5.79 36.66 -37.20
C THR A 108 6.55 36.64 -38.52
N VAL A 109 7.08 35.47 -38.89
CA VAL A 109 7.74 35.23 -40.19
C VAL A 109 6.67 34.84 -41.20
N ARG A 110 5.99 35.82 -41.84
CA ARG A 110 5.14 35.57 -43.00
C ARG A 110 4.67 36.84 -43.72
N ASP A 111 5.58 37.69 -44.15
CA ASP A 111 5.33 38.46 -45.39
C ASP A 111 6.64 38.88 -46.06
N LEU A 112 7.10 38.05 -47.00
CA LEU A 112 8.14 38.38 -47.97
C LEU A 112 7.66 37.84 -49.33
N GLY A 113 6.91 38.71 -50.02
CA GLY A 113 6.66 38.84 -51.46
C GLY A 113 6.68 37.60 -52.38
N THR A 114 5.60 37.43 -53.17
CA THR A 114 5.62 37.56 -54.64
C THR A 114 4.25 37.30 -55.29
N THR A 115 3.82 38.30 -56.06
CA THR A 115 2.93 38.33 -57.25
C THR A 115 2.36 37.01 -57.77
N THR A 116 1.03 36.93 -57.97
CA THR A 116 0.37 36.49 -59.24
C THR A 116 -1.11 36.94 -59.26
N GLN A 117 -1.50 37.58 -60.37
CA GLN A 117 -2.87 37.98 -60.73
C GLN A 117 -3.84 36.79 -60.80
N THR A 118 -5.15 36.98 -60.57
CA THR A 118 -6.27 36.51 -61.45
C THR A 118 -7.65 36.95 -60.92
N THR A 119 -8.26 37.86 -61.67
CA THR A 119 -9.67 38.18 -61.97
C THR A 119 -10.78 37.23 -61.46
N VAL A 120 -11.90 37.73 -60.89
CA VAL A 120 -13.30 37.48 -61.37
C VAL A 120 -14.32 38.55 -60.84
N LYS A 121 -15.02 39.20 -61.79
CA LYS A 121 -16.37 39.82 -61.80
C LYS A 121 -16.78 40.93 -60.82
N GLN A 122 -16.90 42.11 -61.42
CA GLN A 122 -17.74 43.24 -61.04
C GLN A 122 -19.23 42.93 -61.34
N VAL A 123 -20.12 43.29 -60.41
CA VAL A 123 -21.58 43.39 -60.62
C VAL A 123 -22.03 44.75 -60.10
N ALA A 124 -22.37 45.64 -61.02
CA ALA A 124 -23.37 46.71 -60.92
C ALA A 124 -23.44 47.40 -62.29
#